data_AF-A0A933M5G9-F1
#
_entry.id   AF-A0A933M5G9-F1
#
_cell.length_a   1.000
_cell.length_b   1.000
_cell.length_c   1.000
_cell.angle_alpha   90.00
_cell.angle_beta   90.00
_cell.angle_gamma   90.00
#
_symmetry.space_group_name_H-M   'P 1'
#
loop_
_entity.id
_entity.type
_entity.pdbx_description
1 polymer ?
#
loop_
_entity_poly.entity_id
_entity_poly.type
_entity_poly.pdbx_seq_one_letter_code
_entity_poly.pdbx_strand_id
1 'polypeptide(L)'
;MSKENEFNYDAELHKDAVVRYLGALVEGFGSGKLTMGSKDRQLSMEPAGLIKVEVEAKRKDGKAKLKLSFSWRDEKKPSAEDGIFIKSGAVE
;
A
#
# COMPACT_ATOMS: atom_id res chain seq x y z
N MET A 1 -21.99 -7.92 -0.62
CA MET A 1 -21.91 -7.72 0.84
C MET A 1 -20.41 -7.66 1.15
N SER A 2 -19.77 -6.56 1.55
CA SER A 2 -20.19 -5.44 2.40
C SER A 2 -19.51 -4.12 1.97
N LYS A 3 -20.18 -2.97 2.15
CA LYS A 3 -19.69 -1.62 1.80
C LYS A 3 -18.65 -1.06 2.81
N GLU A 4 -17.96 -1.92 3.56
CA GLU A 4 -17.25 -1.54 4.80
C GLU A 4 -15.73 -1.34 4.67
N ASN A 5 -15.11 -1.61 3.51
CA ASN A 5 -13.65 -1.54 3.36
C ASN A 5 -13.10 -0.36 2.54
N GLU A 6 -13.94 0.58 2.10
CA GLU A 6 -13.48 1.71 1.28
C GLU A 6 -13.31 2.99 2.09
N PHE A 7 -12.11 3.58 2.07
CA PHE A 7 -11.82 4.91 2.60
C PHE A 7 -11.53 5.86 1.44
N ASN A 8 -12.39 6.86 1.23
CA ASN A 8 -12.19 7.92 0.25
C ASN A 8 -12.02 9.27 0.96
N TYR A 9 -10.99 10.02 0.58
CA TYR A 9 -10.73 11.36 1.07
C TYR A 9 -10.36 12.25 -0.12
N ASP A 10 -11.15 13.31 -0.35
CA ASP A 10 -10.94 14.30 -1.41
C ASP A 10 -10.95 15.69 -0.76
N ALA A 11 -9.83 16.41 -0.88
CA ALA A 11 -9.64 17.74 -0.31
C ALA A 11 -8.60 18.52 -1.10
N GLU A 12 -8.77 19.85 -1.15
CA GLU A 12 -7.75 20.77 -1.62
C GLU A 12 -6.81 21.11 -0.46
N LEU A 13 -5.53 20.79 -0.61
CA LEU A 13 -4.53 20.92 0.44
C LEU A 13 -3.39 21.83 0.01
N HIS A 14 -2.81 22.55 0.97
CA HIS A 14 -1.55 23.24 0.76
C HIS A 14 -0.38 22.25 0.60
N LYS A 15 0.66 22.69 -0.11
CA LYS A 15 1.86 21.89 -0.40
C LYS A 15 2.45 21.20 0.83
N ASP A 16 2.47 21.89 1.98
CA ASP A 16 3.10 21.37 3.20
C ASP A 16 2.29 20.23 3.81
N ALA A 17 0.97 20.29 3.70
CA ALA A 17 0.10 19.17 4.07
C ALA A 17 0.33 17.97 3.14
N VAL A 18 0.43 18.19 1.82
CA VAL A 18 0.71 17.11 0.85
C VAL A 18 2.02 16.39 1.17
N VAL A 19 3.09 17.12 1.48
CA VAL A 19 4.38 16.53 1.87
C VAL A 19 4.23 15.66 3.12
N ARG A 20 3.48 16.12 4.13
CA ARG A 20 3.21 15.34 5.35
C ARG A 20 2.47 14.04 5.05
N TYR A 21 1.46 14.07 4.17
CA TYR A 21 0.73 12.87 3.77
C TYR A 21 1.62 11.88 3.01
N LEU A 22 2.46 12.36 2.10
CA LEU A 22 3.42 11.51 1.39
C LEU A 22 4.43 10.88 2.37
N GLY A 23 4.91 11.64 3.37
CA GLY A 23 5.77 11.11 4.43
C GLY A 23 5.10 9.97 5.22
N ALA A 24 3.84 10.15 5.63
CA ALA A 24 3.08 9.12 6.32
C ALA A 24 2.89 7.85 5.47
N LEU A 25 2.71 7.99 4.16
CA LEU A 25 2.66 6.83 3.26
C LEU A 25 4.01 6.10 3.23
N VAL A 26 5.13 6.83 3.12
CA VAL A 26 6.48 6.24 3.14
C VAL A 26 6.73 5.47 4.43
N GLU A 27 6.41 6.06 5.58
CA GLU A 27 6.53 5.40 6.89
C GLU A 27 5.64 4.16 6.99
N GLY A 28 4.41 4.25 6.48
CA GLY A 28 3.47 3.12 6.52
C GLY A 28 3.90 1.95 5.63
N PHE A 29 4.39 2.22 4.42
CA PHE A 29 4.97 1.17 3.57
C PHE A 29 6.26 0.59 4.18
N GLY A 30 7.12 1.42 4.76
CA GLY A 30 8.36 0.97 5.40
C GLY A 30 8.14 0.12 6.66
N SER A 31 7.10 0.43 7.43
CA SER A 31 6.72 -0.34 8.63
C SER A 31 5.83 -1.55 8.34
N GLY A 32 5.29 -1.67 7.12
CA GLY A 32 4.33 -2.71 6.74
C GLY A 32 2.92 -2.49 7.29
N LYS A 33 2.59 -1.29 7.76
CA LYS A 33 1.26 -0.94 8.28
C LYS A 33 0.84 0.46 7.85
N LEU A 34 -0.27 0.53 7.12
CA LEU A 34 -0.94 1.79 6.79
C LEU A 34 -2.22 1.91 7.60
N THR A 35 -2.40 3.01 8.30
CA THR A 35 -3.65 3.34 8.97
C THR A 35 -4.19 4.64 8.41
N MET A 36 -5.38 4.56 7.81
CA MET A 36 -6.13 5.68 7.28
C MET A 36 -7.26 5.96 8.25
N GLY A 37 -7.52 7.22 8.59
CA GLY A 37 -8.62 7.54 9.49
C GLY A 37 -9.10 8.97 9.41
N SER A 38 -10.38 9.15 9.67
CA SER A 38 -11.03 10.41 10.00
C SER A 38 -11.60 10.31 11.42
N LYS A 39 -12.27 11.37 11.91
CA LYS A 39 -12.86 11.39 13.25
C LYS A 39 -13.76 10.18 13.56
N ASP A 40 -14.46 9.68 12.55
CA ASP A 40 -15.53 8.71 12.72
C ASP A 40 -15.21 7.33 12.12
N ARG A 41 -14.04 7.17 11.49
CA ARG A 41 -13.67 5.92 10.82
C ARG A 41 -12.17 5.70 10.76
N GLN A 42 -11.76 4.45 10.92
CA GLN A 42 -10.39 4.00 10.74
C GLN A 42 -10.34 2.74 9.87
N LEU A 43 -9.37 2.66 8.98
CA LEU A 43 -9.06 1.50 8.14
C LEU A 43 -7.57 1.23 8.28
N SER A 44 -7.21 -0.01 8.64
CA SER A 44 -5.81 -0.44 8.66
C SER A 44 -5.57 -1.47 7.57
N MET A 45 -4.43 -1.35 6.91
CA MET A 45 -3.98 -2.23 5.84
C MET A 45 -2.54 -2.63 6.10
N GLU A 46 -2.16 -3.82 5.66
CA GLU A 46 -0.80 -4.35 5.79
C GLU A 46 -0.22 -4.55 4.38
N PRO A 47 0.52 -3.56 3.83
CA PRO A 47 1.27 -3.76 2.60
C PRO A 47 2.24 -4.93 2.75
N ALA A 48 2.07 -5.97 1.94
CA ALA A 48 2.86 -7.18 1.99
C ALA A 48 3.17 -7.69 0.58
N GLY A 49 4.22 -8.51 0.49
CA GLY A 49 4.58 -9.19 -0.75
C GLY A 49 4.96 -8.26 -1.88
N LEU A 50 4.51 -8.59 -3.08
CA LEU A 50 4.71 -7.79 -4.28
C LEU A 50 3.64 -6.68 -4.39
N ILE A 51 4.11 -5.43 -4.36
CA ILE A 51 3.26 -4.26 -4.54
C ILE A 51 3.36 -3.79 -6.00
N LYS A 52 2.22 -3.79 -6.70
CA LYS A 52 2.10 -3.12 -8.00
C LYS A 52 2.02 -1.62 -7.77
N VAL A 53 2.88 -0.87 -8.46
CA VAL A 53 2.89 0.60 -8.45
C VAL A 53 2.54 1.11 -9.85
N GLU A 54 1.55 2.00 -9.92
CA GLU A 54 1.19 2.71 -11.15
C GLU A 54 1.33 4.21 -10.94
N VAL A 55 2.04 4.86 -11.86
CA VAL A 55 2.25 6.31 -11.86
C VAL A 55 1.69 6.88 -13.15
N GLU A 56 0.71 7.78 -13.03
CA GLU A 56 0.16 8.51 -14.16
C GLU A 56 0.31 10.01 -13.91
N ALA A 57 0.92 10.73 -14.86
CA ALA A 57 1.02 12.18 -14.82
C ALA A 57 0.39 12.78 -16.08
N LYS A 58 -0.42 13.83 -15.90
CA LYS A 58 -1.07 14.57 -16.98
C LYS A 58 -0.93 16.07 -16.72
N ARG A 59 -0.70 16.84 -17.77
CA ARG A 59 -0.71 18.30 -17.73
C ARG A 59 -1.53 18.83 -18.91
N LYS A 60 -2.50 19.70 -18.63
CA LYS A 60 -3.35 20.33 -19.64
C LYS A 60 -3.89 21.66 -19.12
N ASP A 61 -3.88 22.69 -19.96
CA ASP A 61 -4.46 24.02 -19.67
C ASP A 61 -4.02 24.61 -18.32
N GLY A 62 -2.71 24.55 -18.02
CA GLY A 62 -2.15 25.06 -16.76
C GLY A 62 -2.42 24.18 -15.53
N LYS A 63 -3.21 23.11 -15.66
CA LYS A 63 -3.48 22.16 -14.57
C LYS A 63 -2.56 20.94 -14.67
N ALA A 64 -1.93 20.59 -13.55
CA ALA A 64 -1.17 19.35 -13.41
C ALA A 64 -1.97 18.34 -12.56
N LYS A 65 -1.93 17.07 -12.95
CA LYS A 65 -2.49 15.96 -12.18
C LYS A 65 -1.45 14.83 -12.12
N LEU A 66 -1.20 14.36 -10.91
CA LEU A 66 -0.41 13.16 -10.63
C LEU A 66 -1.32 12.15 -9.93
N LYS A 67 -1.34 10.92 -10.41
CA LYS A 67 -2.00 9.79 -9.78
C LYS A 67 -0.94 8.75 -9.43
N LEU A 68 -0.93 8.35 -8.17
CA LEU A 68 -0.14 7.23 -7.66
C LEU A 68 -1.14 6.17 -7.19
N SER A 69 -1.07 4.97 -7.76
CA SER A 69 -1.86 3.83 -7.32
C SER A 69 -0.93 2.74 -6.82
N PHE A 70 -1.28 2.18 -5.67
CA PHE A 70 -0.59 1.04 -5.06
C PHE A 70 -1.60 -0.08 -4.89
N SER A 71 -1.24 -1.29 -5.28
CA SER A 71 -2.13 -2.44 -5.13
C SER A 71 -1.32 -3.68 -4.80
N TRP A 72 -1.78 -4.42 -3.81
CA TRP A 72 -1.20 -5.68 -3.36
C TRP A 72 -2.31 -6.66 -3.01
N ARG A 73 -1.93 -7.92 -2.81
CA ARG A 73 -2.81 -8.93 -2.22
C ARG A 73 -2.41 -9.10 -0.77
N ASP A 74 -3.39 -9.32 0.10
CA ASP A 74 -3.11 -9.76 1.46
C ASP A 74 -2.53 -11.17 1.41
N GLU A 75 -1.20 -11.28 1.34
CA GLU A 75 -0.53 -12.55 1.52
C GLU A 75 -0.55 -12.88 3.01
N LYS A 76 -1.28 -13.93 3.40
CA LYS A 76 -1.08 -14.52 4.72
C LYS A 76 0.40 -14.86 4.82
N LYS A 77 1.10 -14.26 5.79
CA LYS A 77 2.50 -14.60 6.10
C LYS A 77 2.63 -16.13 6.04
N PRO A 78 3.55 -16.69 5.24
CA PRO A 78 3.78 -18.13 5.29
C PRO A 78 4.11 -18.47 6.74
N SER A 79 3.30 -19.32 7.35
CA SER A 79 3.65 -19.96 8.61
C SER A 79 5.03 -20.59 8.42
N ALA A 80 5.89 -20.53 9.43
CA ALA A 80 7.30 -20.94 9.36
C ALA A 80 7.55 -22.44 9.03
N GLU A 81 6.54 -23.16 8.54
CA GLU A 81 6.57 -24.59 8.21
C GLU A 81 6.74 -24.87 6.70
N ASP A 82 6.63 -23.86 5.82
CA ASP A 82 6.91 -24.02 4.38
C ASP A 82 8.41 -23.94 4.04
N GLY A 83 9.23 -24.66 4.82
CA GLY A 83 10.63 -24.86 4.53
C GLY A 83 10.80 -25.84 3.37
N ILE A 84 11.06 -25.33 2.17
CA ILE A 84 11.50 -26.17 1.05
C ILE A 84 12.87 -26.77 1.42
N PHE A 85 12.94 -28.09 1.54
CA PHE A 85 14.21 -28.82 1.66
C PHE A 85 14.50 -29.59 0.37
N ILE A 86 15.72 -29.44 -0.16
CA ILE A 86 16.25 -30.28 -1.24
C ILE A 86 17.30 -31.21 -0.61
N LYS A 87 17.11 -32.52 -0.72
CA LYS A 87 18.14 -33.52 -0.40
C LYS A 87 18.60 -34.20 -1.68
N SER A 88 19.90 -34.13 -1.97
CA SER A 88 20.54 -34.97 -3.00
C SER A 88 20.95 -36.30 -2.38
N GLY A 89 20.47 -37.41 -2.93
CA GLY A 89 21.00 -38.74 -2.62
C GLY A 89 22.06 -39.13 -3.63
N ALA A 90 23.29 -39.40 -3.16
CA ALA A 90 24.11 -40.40 -3.82
C ALA A 90 23.42 -41.75 -3.56
N VAL A 91 22.90 -42.36 -4.62
CA VAL A 91 22.58 -43.79 -4.60
C VAL A 91 23.90 -44.52 -4.76
N GLU A 92 24.40 -45.09 -3.67
CA GLU A 92 25.42 -46.15 -3.71
C GLU A 92 24.85 -47.42 -4.38
#